data_AF-A0A286NW29-F1
#
_entry.id   AF-A0A286NW29-F1
#
_cell.length_a   1.000
_cell.length_b   1.000
_cell.length_c   1.000
_cell.angle_alpha   90.00
_cell.angle_beta   90.00
_cell.angle_gamma   90.00
#
_symmetry.space_group_name_H-M   'P 1'
#
loop_
_entity.id
_entity.type
_entity.pdbx_description
1 polymer ?
#
loop_
_entity_poly.entity_id
_entity_poly.type
_entity_poly.pdbx_seq_one_letter_code
_entity_poly.pdbx_strand_id
1 'polypeptide(L)'
;MSAALRELASLYLTQALLLAVAPALAWLALALLARLGRSLSARQSLKVARGALLLSLVLPLLALAVHALVPTGPRFTFERSVARHAGRLPEPLWEPRPAVKPARAQTSAPEFPPVLPAAALTLLVGGIAVMVRALARHARLLRELESLPRVRGVGRVAVVLGEAGMPAFSAWFPRLRREPSAWVVVPPALLEDAESLRLTVLHELQHHRQRDTQRAFARLVLTGAFFWHPGAHGLSRWMASLQELACDEALVASGRVQAHAYARCLLQAALSVRSEASLPAGATGMSHPTTRRIQMLFQPRPARAQGVSALLAALCLFLVPLAAVSQGVASGRAVTLAEAQALATSSQPKGDLPVVVDAHVLARLNALTGTEKGRAFMKRALANLKTQREALAAPLRAKGLPEGLLAVAVVESAATNMPETDGRPSLAPGMRGAGVWMFIPETARRYGLEVSEARDERLDVTRESQAAAALLSDLHARFGDWRLALAAYNQGSKKVEAALAAGGSRDATALIDAGHLNDYAATVQAGLLILRNPHLLD
;
A
#
# COMPACT_ATOMS: atom_id res chain seq x y z
N MET A 1 7.11 -2.24 -12.11
CA MET A 1 7.10 -2.30 -10.63
C MET A 1 6.21 -3.46 -10.21
N SER A 2 6.66 -4.38 -9.34
CA SER A 2 5.85 -5.52 -8.88
C SER A 2 4.62 -5.04 -8.08
N ALA A 3 3.59 -5.88 -7.95
CA ALA A 3 2.40 -5.57 -7.15
C ALA A 3 2.77 -5.21 -5.69
N ALA A 4 3.66 -6.00 -5.08
CA ALA A 4 4.17 -5.76 -3.73
C ALA A 4 4.85 -4.38 -3.57
N LEU A 5 5.62 -3.93 -4.57
CA LEU A 5 6.27 -2.60 -4.52
C LEU A 5 5.25 -1.45 -4.60
N ARG A 6 4.12 -1.63 -5.30
CA ARG A 6 3.03 -0.63 -5.32
C ARG A 6 2.33 -0.54 -3.98
N GLU A 7 2.04 -1.68 -3.36
CA GLU A 7 1.44 -1.72 -2.03
C GLU A 7 2.35 -1.08 -0.97
N LEU A 8 3.66 -1.34 -1.03
CA LEU A 8 4.63 -0.69 -0.15
C LEU A 8 4.69 0.83 -0.34
N ALA A 9 4.69 1.30 -1.60
CA ALA A 9 4.66 2.72 -1.90
C ALA A 9 3.36 3.39 -1.41
N SER A 10 2.21 2.74 -1.62
CA SER A 10 0.91 3.18 -1.13
C SER A 10 0.90 3.29 0.40
N LEU A 11 1.35 2.23 1.08
CA LEU A 11 1.44 2.19 2.53
C LEU A 11 2.30 3.34 3.09
N TYR A 12 3.46 3.59 2.47
CA TYR A 12 4.36 4.67 2.87
C TYR A 12 3.71 6.05 2.72
N LEU A 13 3.04 6.31 1.59
CA LEU A 13 2.35 7.57 1.34
C LEU A 13 1.17 7.78 2.29
N THR A 14 0.35 6.75 2.52
CA THR A 14 -0.75 6.81 3.48
C THR A 14 -0.23 7.05 4.90
N GLN A 15 0.87 6.41 5.31
CA GLN A 15 1.52 6.68 6.60
C GLN A 15 2.01 8.13 6.70
N ALA A 16 2.66 8.67 5.66
CA ALA A 16 3.11 10.06 5.64
C ALA A 16 1.93 11.04 5.81
N LEU A 17 0.85 10.84 5.07
CA LEU A 17 -0.38 11.64 5.18
C LEU A 17 -0.94 11.61 6.61
N LEU A 18 -1.09 10.43 7.20
CA LEU A 18 -1.65 10.29 8.55
C LEU A 18 -0.71 10.81 9.64
N LEU A 19 0.61 10.79 9.42
CA LEU A 19 1.60 11.42 10.30
C LEU A 19 1.54 12.96 10.27
N ALA A 20 0.92 13.56 9.26
CA ALA A 20 0.60 14.99 9.26
C ALA A 20 -0.77 15.26 9.89
N VAL A 21 -1.81 14.53 9.44
CA VAL A 21 -3.21 14.83 9.77
C VAL A 21 -3.55 14.49 11.22
N ALA A 22 -3.19 13.30 11.71
CA ALA A 22 -3.59 12.88 13.07
C ALA A 22 -3.00 13.80 14.16
N PRO A 23 -1.70 14.17 14.14
CA PRO A 23 -1.15 15.09 15.12
C PRO A 23 -1.75 16.50 15.03
N ALA A 24 -2.02 16.99 13.83
CA ALA A 24 -2.63 18.31 13.64
C ALA A 24 -4.04 18.38 14.25
N LEU A 25 -4.87 17.37 14.01
CA LEU A 25 -6.20 17.26 14.61
C LEU A 25 -6.14 17.11 16.13
N ALA A 26 -5.22 16.29 16.63
CA ALA A 26 -5.03 16.11 18.06
C ALA A 26 -4.58 17.42 18.75
N TRP A 27 -3.63 18.14 18.14
CA TRP A 27 -3.16 19.44 18.63
C TRP A 27 -4.29 20.48 18.64
N LEU A 28 -5.05 20.58 17.56
CA LEU A 28 -6.18 21.51 17.45
C LEU A 28 -7.25 21.20 18.49
N ALA A 29 -7.57 19.92 18.70
CA ALA A 29 -8.56 19.52 19.69
C ALA A 29 -8.11 19.87 21.13
N LEU A 30 -6.84 19.68 21.48
CA LEU A 30 -6.30 20.11 22.77
C LEU A 30 -6.31 21.64 22.93
N ALA A 31 -6.00 22.38 21.86
CA ALA A 31 -6.04 23.85 21.88
C ALA A 31 -7.47 24.37 22.06
N LEU A 32 -8.45 23.76 21.39
CA LEU A 32 -9.88 24.09 21.56
C LEU A 32 -10.37 23.79 22.98
N LEU A 33 -10.03 22.62 23.52
CA LEU A 33 -10.38 22.27 24.91
C LEU A 33 -9.78 23.25 25.92
N ALA A 34 -8.53 23.69 25.71
CA ALA A 34 -7.90 24.71 26.55
C ALA A 34 -8.64 26.05 26.47
N ARG A 35 -9.05 26.50 25.28
CA ARG A 35 -9.86 27.73 25.10
C ARG A 35 -11.23 27.65 25.77
N LEU A 36 -11.82 26.46 25.86
CA LEU A 36 -13.10 26.20 26.51
C LEU A 36 -12.99 25.95 28.02
N GLY A 37 -11.81 26.17 28.63
CA GLY A 37 -11.59 25.95 30.06
C GLY A 37 -11.59 24.47 30.49
N ARG A 38 -11.51 23.53 29.54
CA ARG A 38 -11.49 22.08 29.76
C ARG A 38 -10.12 21.48 29.46
N SER A 39 -9.05 22.15 29.91
CA SER A 39 -7.68 21.73 29.65
C SER A 39 -7.37 20.34 30.25
N LEU A 40 -6.63 19.55 29.48
CA LEU A 40 -6.12 18.27 29.95
C LEU A 40 -4.77 18.46 30.66
N SER A 41 -4.46 17.58 31.60
CA SER A 41 -3.13 17.53 32.22
C SER A 41 -2.04 17.24 31.18
N ALA A 42 -0.77 17.51 31.49
CA ALA A 42 0.33 17.22 30.59
C ALA A 42 0.43 15.72 30.28
N ARG A 43 0.26 14.86 31.31
CA ARG A 43 0.20 13.39 31.14
C ARG A 43 -0.96 12.94 30.25
N GLN A 44 -2.13 13.58 30.35
CA GLN A 44 -3.29 13.27 29.52
C GLN A 44 -3.08 13.72 28.07
N SER A 45 -2.57 14.94 27.87
CA SER A 45 -2.21 15.47 26.56
C SER A 45 -1.18 14.59 25.86
N LEU A 46 -0.19 14.08 26.60
CA LEU A 46 0.81 13.14 26.10
C LEU A 46 0.18 11.79 25.71
N LYS A 47 -0.85 11.30 26.42
CA LYS A 47 -1.61 10.11 26.01
C LYS A 47 -2.33 10.33 24.68
N VAL A 48 -2.91 11.51 24.47
CA VAL A 48 -3.56 11.86 23.19
C VAL A 48 -2.54 11.88 22.05
N ALA A 49 -1.38 12.54 22.23
CA ALA A 49 -0.31 12.56 21.23
C ALA A 49 0.24 11.16 20.91
N ARG A 50 0.42 10.30 21.93
CA ARG A 50 0.82 8.90 21.75
C ARG A 50 -0.24 8.09 20.98
N GLY A 51 -1.52 8.31 21.28
CA GLY A 51 -2.62 7.67 20.55
C GLY A 51 -2.70 8.13 19.09
N ALA A 52 -2.52 9.42 18.83
CA ALA A 52 -2.45 9.95 17.46
C ALA A 52 -1.32 9.30 16.66
N LEU A 53 -0.10 9.21 17.23
CA LEU A 53 1.02 8.48 16.60
C LEU A 53 0.68 7.01 16.33
N LEU A 54 0.09 6.31 17.31
CA LEU A 54 -0.29 4.90 17.15
C LEU A 54 -1.29 4.73 16.00
N LEU A 55 -2.30 5.59 15.92
CA LEU A 55 -3.29 5.57 14.84
C LEU A 55 -2.66 5.83 13.48
N SER A 56 -1.73 6.79 13.38
CA SER A 56 -1.01 7.07 12.13
C SER A 56 -0.19 5.89 11.62
N LEU A 57 0.31 5.02 12.52
CA LEU A 57 1.13 3.85 12.15
C LEU A 57 0.28 2.60 11.91
N VAL A 58 -0.77 2.38 12.69
CA VAL A 58 -1.57 1.15 12.66
C VAL A 58 -2.69 1.18 11.62
N LEU A 59 -3.39 2.31 11.47
CA LEU A 59 -4.51 2.40 10.53
C LEU A 59 -4.13 2.10 9.07
N PRO A 60 -2.96 2.52 8.55
CA PRO A 60 -2.54 2.15 7.19
C PRO A 60 -2.38 0.65 6.99
N LEU A 61 -1.84 -0.05 8.00
CA LEU A 61 -1.65 -1.50 7.98
C LEU A 61 -2.99 -2.23 8.06
N LEU A 62 -3.88 -1.76 8.94
CA LEU A 62 -5.25 -2.29 9.03
C LEU A 62 -6.03 -2.05 7.73
N ALA A 63 -5.92 -0.87 7.13
CA ALA A 63 -6.57 -0.56 5.86
C ALA A 63 -6.06 -1.46 4.74
N LEU A 64 -4.75 -1.74 4.69
CA LEU A 64 -4.16 -2.69 3.74
C LEU A 64 -4.67 -4.12 3.99
N ALA A 65 -4.68 -4.59 5.23
CA ALA A 65 -5.20 -5.91 5.59
C ALA A 65 -6.70 -6.06 5.28
N VAL A 66 -7.49 -5.04 5.59
CA VAL A 66 -8.92 -5.00 5.26
C VAL A 66 -9.13 -4.95 3.75
N HIS A 67 -8.30 -4.25 2.98
CA HIS A 67 -8.38 -4.28 1.53
C HIS A 67 -8.05 -5.66 0.95
N ALA A 68 -7.11 -6.38 1.56
CA ALA A 68 -6.80 -7.76 1.18
C ALA A 68 -7.91 -8.75 1.55
N LEU A 69 -8.65 -8.52 2.65
CA LEU A 69 -9.69 -9.41 3.17
C LEU A 69 -11.11 -9.06 2.66
N VAL A 70 -11.38 -7.79 2.41
CA VAL A 70 -12.69 -7.26 1.99
C VAL A 70 -12.54 -6.75 0.57
N PRO A 71 -13.14 -7.43 -0.41
CA PRO A 71 -13.15 -6.97 -1.79
C PRO A 71 -13.81 -5.59 -1.85
N THR A 72 -13.04 -4.53 -2.07
CA THR A 72 -13.59 -3.19 -2.20
C THR A 72 -14.15 -3.02 -3.61
N GLY A 73 -15.44 -3.32 -3.77
CA GLY A 73 -16.25 -2.76 -4.85
C GLY A 73 -16.35 -1.23 -4.72
N PRO A 74 -16.82 -0.52 -5.75
CA PRO A 74 -16.89 0.94 -5.71
C PRO A 74 -17.82 1.40 -4.59
N ARG A 75 -17.27 2.15 -3.63
CA ARG A 75 -18.04 2.94 -2.67
C ARG A 75 -18.49 4.20 -3.40
N PHE A 76 -19.68 4.13 -4.00
CA PHE A 76 -20.35 5.19 -4.77
C PHE A 76 -19.73 5.54 -6.14
N THR A 77 -20.44 5.17 -7.21
CA THR A 77 -20.50 5.99 -8.42
C THR A 77 -21.97 6.23 -8.76
N PHE A 78 -22.38 7.49 -8.62
CA PHE A 78 -23.73 7.99 -8.96
C PHE A 78 -24.18 7.54 -10.36
N GLU A 79 -23.22 7.45 -11.30
CA GLU A 79 -23.44 7.01 -12.68
C GLU A 79 -23.98 5.57 -12.82
N ARG A 80 -23.60 4.62 -11.96
CA ARG A 80 -24.09 3.23 -12.05
C ARG A 80 -25.54 3.08 -11.58
N SER A 81 -25.97 3.92 -10.64
CA SER A 81 -27.38 3.92 -10.19
C SER A 81 -28.28 4.54 -11.25
N VAL A 82 -27.81 5.59 -11.93
CA VAL A 82 -28.55 6.23 -13.04
C VAL A 82 -28.58 5.33 -14.27
N ALA A 83 -27.48 4.74 -14.70
CA ALA A 83 -27.44 3.83 -15.85
C ALA A 83 -28.35 2.59 -15.68
N ARG A 84 -28.40 2.03 -14.46
CA ARG A 84 -29.25 0.88 -14.13
C ARG A 84 -30.75 1.21 -14.13
N HIS A 85 -31.12 2.47 -13.87
CA HIS A 85 -32.51 2.94 -13.95
C HIS A 85 -32.87 3.50 -15.34
N ALA A 86 -31.90 4.05 -16.08
CA ALA A 86 -32.10 4.57 -17.42
C ALA A 86 -32.47 3.46 -18.42
N GLY A 87 -31.90 2.26 -18.29
CA GLY A 87 -32.26 1.10 -19.11
C GLY A 87 -33.64 0.48 -18.80
N ARG A 88 -34.38 1.00 -17.81
CA ARG A 88 -35.75 0.58 -17.46
C ARG A 88 -36.80 1.62 -17.84
N LEU A 89 -36.40 2.74 -18.43
CA LEU A 89 -37.34 3.73 -18.92
C LEU A 89 -37.97 3.22 -20.23
N PRO A 90 -39.29 3.34 -20.41
CA PRO A 90 -39.94 3.02 -21.67
C PRO A 90 -39.36 3.88 -22.81
N GLU A 91 -39.29 3.31 -24.01
CA GLU A 91 -38.87 4.00 -25.23
C GLU A 91 -39.62 5.35 -25.36
N PRO A 92 -38.94 6.45 -25.69
CA PRO A 92 -39.57 7.75 -25.82
C PRO A 92 -40.66 7.70 -26.90
N LEU A 93 -41.86 8.14 -26.55
CA LEU A 93 -43.03 8.24 -27.45
C LEU A 93 -42.88 9.33 -28.55
N TRP A 94 -41.71 9.93 -28.68
CA TRP A 94 -41.43 10.99 -29.65
C TRP A 94 -40.20 10.63 -30.49
N GLU A 95 -40.23 10.96 -31.78
CA GLU A 95 -39.12 10.69 -32.68
C GLU A 95 -37.88 11.52 -32.29
N PRO A 96 -36.75 10.88 -31.94
CA PRO A 96 -35.54 11.61 -31.58
C PRO A 96 -35.03 12.40 -32.79
N ARG A 97 -34.79 13.70 -32.59
CA ARG A 97 -34.09 14.54 -33.57
C ARG A 97 -32.74 13.89 -33.96
N PRO A 98 -32.28 14.03 -35.21
CA PRO A 98 -31.01 13.47 -35.65
C PRO A 98 -29.89 13.88 -34.71
N ALA A 99 -29.14 12.89 -34.22
CA ALA A 99 -28.16 13.06 -33.15
C ALA A 99 -27.11 14.11 -33.54
N VAL A 100 -27.09 15.23 -32.84
CA VAL A 100 -25.91 16.08 -32.76
C VAL A 100 -24.80 15.21 -32.16
N LYS A 101 -23.66 15.09 -32.86
CA LYS A 101 -22.48 14.36 -32.37
C LYS A 101 -22.28 14.68 -30.89
N PRO A 102 -22.27 13.69 -29.98
CA PRO A 102 -22.02 13.98 -28.57
C PRO A 102 -20.65 14.65 -28.48
N ALA A 103 -20.63 15.88 -27.97
CA ALA A 103 -19.39 16.53 -27.59
C ALA A 103 -18.67 15.56 -26.65
N ARG A 104 -17.47 15.14 -27.06
CA ARG A 104 -16.63 14.17 -26.36
C ARG A 104 -16.47 14.66 -24.92
N ALA A 105 -17.27 14.13 -24.00
CA ALA A 105 -17.12 14.39 -22.58
C ALA A 105 -15.76 13.83 -22.19
N GLN A 106 -14.77 14.72 -22.07
CA GLN A 106 -13.49 14.39 -21.47
C GLN A 106 -13.75 14.21 -19.98
N THR A 107 -14.19 13.02 -19.57
CA THR A 107 -14.09 12.56 -18.19
C THR A 107 -12.64 12.14 -17.94
N SER A 108 -11.71 13.11 -18.05
CA SER A 108 -10.40 12.96 -17.42
C SER A 108 -10.62 13.12 -15.91
N ALA A 109 -10.97 12.00 -15.26
CA ALA A 109 -10.61 11.85 -13.85
C ALA A 109 -9.11 12.20 -13.74
N PRO A 110 -8.67 12.96 -12.73
CA PRO A 110 -7.27 13.34 -12.60
C PRO A 110 -6.44 12.06 -12.51
N GLU A 111 -5.81 11.68 -13.62
CA GLU A 111 -4.84 10.60 -13.67
C GLU A 111 -3.64 11.08 -12.86
N PHE A 112 -3.49 10.55 -11.65
CA PHE A 112 -2.28 10.77 -10.87
C PHE A 112 -1.10 10.18 -11.64
N PRO A 113 -0.07 10.98 -11.96
CA PRO A 113 1.00 10.52 -12.82
C PRO A 113 1.75 9.35 -12.18
N PRO A 114 2.24 8.37 -12.97
CA PRO A 114 3.02 7.20 -12.49
C PRO A 114 4.34 7.58 -11.77
N VAL A 115 4.64 8.88 -11.67
CA VAL A 115 5.76 9.48 -10.95
C VAL A 115 5.63 9.30 -9.43
N LEU A 116 4.42 9.33 -8.87
CA LEU A 116 4.17 9.25 -7.42
C LEU A 116 4.72 7.98 -6.75
N PRO A 117 4.44 6.76 -7.24
CA PRO A 117 4.98 5.54 -6.63
C PRO A 117 6.51 5.42 -6.75
N ALA A 118 7.09 5.89 -7.86
CA ALA A 118 8.54 5.90 -8.05
C ALA A 118 9.22 6.89 -7.08
N ALA A 119 8.66 8.09 -6.92
CA ALA A 119 9.13 9.07 -5.95
C ALA A 119 9.00 8.56 -4.51
N ALA A 120 7.88 7.91 -4.16
CA ALA A 120 7.68 7.30 -2.86
C ALA A 120 8.73 6.22 -2.54
N LEU A 121 9.10 5.39 -3.53
CA LEU A 121 10.14 4.38 -3.36
C LEU A 121 11.52 5.02 -3.13
N THR A 122 11.86 6.08 -3.86
CA THR A 122 13.10 6.85 -3.65
C THR A 122 13.16 7.45 -2.25
N LEU A 123 12.05 8.03 -1.78
CA LEU A 123 11.96 8.57 -0.42
C LEU A 123 12.07 7.47 0.65
N LEU A 124 11.49 6.30 0.41
CA LEU A 124 11.61 5.15 1.30
C LEU A 124 13.06 4.68 1.42
N VAL A 125 13.78 4.52 0.29
CA VAL A 125 15.20 4.13 0.28
C VAL A 125 16.06 5.18 0.98
N GLY A 126 15.83 6.47 0.70
CA GLY A 126 16.49 7.57 1.39
C GLY A 126 16.24 7.55 2.90
N GLY A 127 15.00 7.26 3.30
CA GLY A 127 14.60 7.11 4.71
C GLY A 127 15.34 5.98 5.41
N ILE A 128 15.52 4.83 4.75
CA ILE A 128 16.31 3.72 5.29
C ILE A 128 17.75 4.15 5.51
N ALA A 129 18.39 4.82 4.55
CA ALA A 129 19.78 5.26 4.68
C ALA A 129 19.97 6.28 5.83
N VAL A 130 19.08 7.26 5.94
CA VAL A 130 19.11 8.26 7.03
C VAL A 130 18.88 7.59 8.39
N MET A 131 17.92 6.66 8.47
CA MET A 131 17.64 5.88 9.67
C MET A 131 18.85 5.05 10.11
N VAL A 132 19.51 4.34 9.20
CA VAL A 132 20.73 3.57 9.50
C VAL A 132 21.83 4.49 10.03
N ARG A 133 22.06 5.65 9.40
CA ARG A 133 23.04 6.64 9.89
C ARG A 133 22.68 7.16 11.28
N ALA A 134 21.41 7.42 11.55
CA ALA A 134 20.94 7.87 12.86
C ALA A 134 21.15 6.80 13.95
N LEU A 135 20.83 5.54 13.64
CA LEU A 135 21.07 4.40 14.54
C LEU A 135 22.56 4.17 14.79
N ALA A 136 23.41 4.32 13.78
CA ALA A 136 24.86 4.22 13.95
C ALA A 136 25.42 5.34 14.86
N ARG A 137 24.89 6.57 14.77
CA ARG A 137 25.23 7.65 15.71
C ARG A 137 24.78 7.33 17.13
N HIS A 138 23.58 6.79 17.28
CA HIS A 138 23.07 6.40 18.60
C HIS A 138 23.88 5.23 19.19
N ALA A 139 24.31 4.27 18.38
CA ALA A 139 25.21 3.21 18.83
C ALA A 139 26.61 3.73 19.23
N ARG A 140 27.11 4.78 18.56
CA ARG A 140 28.36 5.46 18.98
C ARG A 140 28.23 6.11 20.35
N LEU A 141 27.11 6.78 20.61
CA LEU A 141 26.82 7.38 21.91
C LEU A 141 26.91 6.34 23.04
N LEU A 142 26.43 5.10 22.83
CA LEU A 142 26.57 4.06 23.85
C LEU A 142 28.04 3.81 24.23
N ARG A 143 28.93 3.74 23.25
CA ARG A 143 30.37 3.53 23.49
C ARG A 143 31.01 4.70 24.24
N GLU A 144 30.62 5.92 23.91
CA GLU A 144 31.05 7.12 24.64
C GLU A 144 30.58 7.08 26.09
N LEU A 145 29.30 6.75 26.32
CA LEU A 145 28.74 6.65 27.67
C LEU A 145 29.38 5.54 28.50
N GLU A 146 29.76 4.43 27.88
CA GLU A 146 30.47 3.33 28.53
C GLU A 146 31.87 3.72 29.01
N SER A 147 32.52 4.69 28.36
CA SER A 147 33.83 5.20 28.80
C SER A 147 33.75 6.26 29.91
N LEU A 148 32.56 6.82 30.20
CA LEU A 148 32.41 7.86 31.21
C LEU A 148 32.45 7.29 32.64
N PRO A 149 32.98 8.04 33.62
CA PRO A 149 33.05 7.61 35.00
C PRO A 149 31.65 7.47 35.61
N ARG A 150 31.40 6.32 36.26
CA ARG A 150 30.12 5.98 36.88
C ARG A 150 30.03 6.57 38.28
N VAL A 151 28.97 7.33 38.53
CA VAL A 151 28.64 7.89 39.86
C VAL A 151 27.84 6.89 40.68
N ARG A 152 26.81 6.29 40.05
CA ARG A 152 25.85 5.44 40.75
C ARG A 152 25.14 4.50 39.80
N GLY A 153 24.82 3.29 40.27
CA GLY A 153 23.88 2.38 39.62
C GLY A 153 22.51 2.44 40.28
N VAL A 154 21.44 2.49 39.49
CA VAL A 154 20.05 2.38 39.95
C VAL A 154 19.34 1.32 39.12
N GLY A 155 19.35 0.07 39.60
CA GLY A 155 18.81 -1.07 38.84
C GLY A 155 19.55 -1.26 37.51
N ARG A 156 18.84 -1.08 36.38
CA ARG A 156 19.43 -1.14 35.03
C ARG A 156 19.88 0.22 34.48
N VAL A 157 19.83 1.27 35.31
CA VAL A 157 20.23 2.62 34.93
C VAL A 157 21.63 2.89 35.47
N ALA A 158 22.56 3.27 34.58
CA ALA A 158 23.87 3.79 34.95
C ALA A 158 23.81 5.32 35.00
N VAL A 159 24.20 5.92 36.12
CA VAL A 159 24.39 7.37 36.28
C VAL A 159 25.87 7.67 36.10
N VAL A 160 26.21 8.47 35.10
CA VAL A 160 27.59 8.83 34.74
C VAL A 160 27.81 10.33 34.79
N LEU A 161 29.06 10.75 35.00
CA LEU A 161 29.45 12.15 34.86
C LEU A 161 29.74 12.45 33.40
N GLY A 162 29.03 13.44 32.87
CA GLY A 162 29.31 14.00 31.55
C GLY A 162 30.52 14.94 31.57
N GLU A 163 30.82 15.50 30.41
CA GLU A 163 31.85 16.53 30.29
C GLU A 163 31.32 17.90 30.75
N ALA A 164 32.25 18.81 31.06
CA ALA A 164 31.90 20.17 31.45
C ALA A 164 31.12 20.87 30.32
N GLY A 165 29.98 21.49 30.66
CA GLY A 165 29.12 22.20 29.71
C GLY A 165 28.06 21.33 29.01
N MET A 166 28.02 20.02 29.27
CA MET A 166 26.93 19.16 28.78
C MET A 166 25.67 19.29 29.66
N PRO A 167 24.46 19.38 29.08
CA PRO A 167 23.21 19.31 29.84
C PRO A 167 23.03 17.93 30.47
N ALA A 168 22.21 17.85 31.51
CA ALA A 168 21.72 16.55 31.99
C ALA A 168 20.80 15.92 30.95
N PHE A 169 20.99 14.64 30.69
CA PHE A 169 20.16 13.90 29.74
C PHE A 169 20.10 12.40 30.04
N SER A 170 19.08 11.75 29.48
CA SER A 170 18.85 10.32 29.57
C SER A 170 18.77 9.68 28.20
N ALA A 171 19.38 8.51 28.05
CA ALA A 171 19.35 7.71 26.82
C ALA A 171 19.08 6.23 27.13
N TRP A 172 18.42 5.53 26.21
CA TRP A 172 18.12 4.10 26.34
C TRP A 172 18.55 3.33 25.11
N PHE A 173 19.07 2.12 25.32
CA PHE A 173 19.60 1.26 24.26
C PHE A 173 19.00 -0.16 24.35
N PRO A 174 18.60 -0.77 23.22
CA PRO A 174 18.08 -2.14 23.20
C PRO A 174 19.22 -3.15 23.45
N ARG A 175 19.27 -3.78 24.62
CA ARG A 175 20.25 -4.84 24.98
C ARG A 175 19.57 -6.05 25.60
N LEU A 176 20.06 -7.27 25.26
CA LEU A 176 19.38 -8.52 25.62
C LEU A 176 19.74 -9.10 27.02
N ARG A 177 20.89 -8.82 27.67
CA ARG A 177 21.14 -9.06 29.13
C ARG A 177 22.51 -8.61 29.69
N ARG A 178 22.57 -8.53 31.04
CA ARG A 178 23.64 -8.19 32.02
C ARG A 178 24.23 -6.77 32.07
N GLU A 179 24.09 -5.97 31.04
CA GLU A 179 24.61 -4.60 31.02
C GLU A 179 23.53 -3.53 31.25
N PRO A 180 23.91 -2.31 31.71
CA PRO A 180 22.96 -1.20 31.81
C PRO A 180 22.34 -0.90 30.43
N SER A 181 21.01 -0.92 30.38
CA SER A 181 20.23 -0.61 29.17
C SER A 181 19.79 0.86 29.13
N ALA A 182 20.00 1.59 30.21
CA ALA A 182 19.57 2.96 30.42
C ALA A 182 20.70 3.77 31.04
N TRP A 183 20.85 5.01 30.59
CA TRP A 183 21.92 5.90 31.02
C TRP A 183 21.32 7.24 31.42
N VAL A 184 21.90 7.83 32.45
CA VAL A 184 21.66 9.19 32.93
C VAL A 184 23.01 9.88 32.99
N VAL A 185 23.15 10.96 32.23
CA VAL A 185 24.35 11.79 32.22
C VAL A 185 24.08 13.03 33.06
N VAL A 186 24.98 13.31 33.99
CA VAL A 186 24.88 14.45 34.89
C VAL A 186 26.10 15.38 34.70
N PRO A 187 25.89 16.69 34.54
CA PRO A 187 27.00 17.65 34.48
C PRO A 187 27.82 17.65 35.79
N PRO A 188 29.16 17.75 35.72
CA PRO A 188 30.02 17.80 36.90
C PRO A 188 29.69 18.93 37.87
N ALA A 189 29.25 20.09 37.35
CA ALA A 189 28.86 21.25 38.16
C ALA A 189 27.72 20.97 39.17
N LEU A 190 26.90 19.94 38.92
CA LEU A 190 25.85 19.55 39.87
C LEU A 190 26.39 18.82 41.10
N LEU A 191 27.65 18.35 41.10
CA LEU A 191 28.23 17.70 42.28
C LEU A 191 28.40 18.64 43.47
N GLU A 192 28.47 19.95 43.22
CA GLU A 192 28.63 20.99 44.24
C GLU A 192 27.33 21.25 45.03
N ASP A 193 26.17 20.92 44.44
CA ASP A 193 24.85 21.09 45.06
C ASP A 193 24.08 19.77 45.11
N ALA A 194 24.09 19.16 46.29
CA ALA A 194 23.43 17.88 46.55
C ALA A 194 21.90 17.92 46.28
N GLU A 195 21.23 19.06 46.48
CA GLU A 195 19.80 19.18 46.22
C GLU A 195 19.53 19.20 44.72
N SER A 196 20.25 20.05 43.96
CA SER A 196 20.13 20.13 42.50
C SER A 196 20.52 18.82 41.80
N LEU A 197 21.57 18.15 42.29
CA LEU A 197 21.95 16.81 41.81
C LEU A 197 20.83 15.81 42.01
N ARG A 198 20.25 15.76 43.22
CA ARG A 198 19.16 14.84 43.54
C ARG A 198 17.94 15.11 42.68
N LEU A 199 17.52 16.37 42.52
CA LEU A 199 16.36 16.75 41.72
C LEU A 199 16.55 16.42 40.23
N THR A 200 17.74 16.70 39.70
CA THR A 200 18.11 16.37 38.31
C THR A 200 18.08 14.86 38.08
N VAL A 201 18.74 14.07 38.93
CA VAL A 201 18.75 12.60 38.79
C VAL A 201 17.34 12.02 38.93
N LEU A 202 16.51 12.53 39.85
CA LEU A 202 15.12 12.10 39.98
C LEU A 202 14.30 12.38 38.71
N HIS A 203 14.53 13.53 38.06
CA HIS A 203 13.88 13.87 36.80
C HIS A 203 14.30 12.93 35.66
N GLU A 204 15.60 12.71 35.51
CA GLU A 204 16.14 11.82 34.47
C GLU A 204 15.68 10.36 34.68
N LEU A 205 15.65 9.88 35.93
CA LEU A 205 15.08 8.57 36.27
C LEU A 205 13.57 8.50 36.00
N GLN A 206 12.85 9.62 36.14
CA GLN A 206 11.42 9.68 35.87
C GLN A 206 11.13 9.46 34.37
N HIS A 207 11.98 9.93 33.46
CA HIS A 207 11.85 9.60 32.04
C HIS A 207 12.00 8.11 31.75
N HIS A 208 12.98 7.44 32.38
CA HIS A 208 13.13 5.99 32.26
C HIS A 208 11.91 5.24 32.82
N ARG A 209 11.41 5.67 33.99
CA ARG A 209 10.20 5.08 34.60
C ARG A 209 8.97 5.20 33.71
N GLN A 210 8.84 6.31 32.98
CA GLN A 210 7.74 6.54 32.04
C GLN A 210 7.97 5.94 30.65
N ARG A 211 9.12 5.32 30.40
CA ARG A 211 9.57 4.83 29.08
C ARG A 211 9.72 5.95 28.04
N ASP A 212 10.04 7.17 28.46
CA ASP A 212 10.21 8.29 27.54
C ASP A 212 11.48 8.18 26.71
N THR A 213 12.55 7.61 27.26
CA THR A 213 13.80 7.33 26.56
C THR A 213 13.64 6.26 25.47
N GLN A 214 12.88 5.19 25.74
CA GLN A 214 12.49 4.21 24.71
C GLN A 214 11.71 4.87 23.58
N ARG A 215 10.82 5.82 23.92
CA ARG A 215 10.07 6.57 22.91
C ARG A 215 10.95 7.59 22.18
N ALA A 216 11.98 8.16 22.82
CA ALA A 216 12.95 9.00 22.14
C ALA A 216 13.74 8.21 21.09
N PHE A 217 14.12 6.96 21.40
CA PHE A 217 14.67 6.03 20.42
C PHE A 217 13.69 5.72 19.28
N ALA A 218 12.42 5.42 19.59
CA ALA A 218 11.40 5.20 18.55
C ALA A 218 11.17 6.45 17.67
N ARG A 219 11.21 7.65 18.25
CA ARG A 219 11.12 8.92 17.52
C ARG A 219 12.32 9.11 16.59
N LEU A 220 13.53 8.73 17.00
CA LEU A 220 14.73 8.74 16.15
C LEU A 220 14.52 7.91 14.87
N VAL A 221 14.02 6.68 15.03
CA VAL A 221 13.68 5.77 13.93
C VAL A 221 12.62 6.39 13.02
N LEU A 222 11.52 6.91 13.60
CA LEU A 222 10.43 7.53 12.85
C LEU A 222 10.92 8.73 12.02
N THR A 223 11.65 9.67 12.63
CA THR A 223 12.18 10.84 11.93
C THR A 223 13.26 10.49 10.92
N GLY A 224 13.95 9.36 11.08
CA GLY A 224 14.87 8.83 10.06
C GLY A 224 14.10 8.28 8.85
N ALA A 225 13.09 7.44 9.09
CA ALA A 225 12.26 6.85 8.04
C ALA A 225 11.45 7.91 7.26
N PHE A 226 11.09 9.01 7.90
CA PHE A 226 10.37 10.15 7.33
C PHE A 226 11.21 11.43 7.36
N PHE A 227 12.49 11.35 7.01
CA PHE A 227 13.45 12.46 7.10
C PHE A 227 13.01 13.74 6.38
N TRP A 228 12.28 13.61 5.27
CA TRP A 228 11.78 14.70 4.45
C TRP A 228 10.46 15.30 4.97
N HIS A 229 9.79 14.64 5.92
CA HIS A 229 8.40 14.93 6.24
C HIS A 229 8.25 15.89 7.43
N PRO A 230 7.81 17.14 7.22
CA PRO A 230 7.73 18.14 8.29
C PRO A 230 6.75 17.76 9.40
N GLY A 231 5.68 17.03 9.07
CA GLY A 231 4.71 16.54 10.06
C GLY A 231 5.32 15.54 11.04
N ALA A 232 6.25 14.69 10.60
CA ALA A 232 6.91 13.70 11.45
C ALA A 232 7.85 14.40 12.45
N HIS A 233 8.62 15.39 11.97
CA HIS A 233 9.47 16.23 12.81
C HIS A 233 8.65 17.11 13.77
N GLY A 234 7.54 17.67 13.30
CA GLY A 234 6.59 18.42 14.12
C GLY A 234 6.01 17.59 15.26
N LEU A 235 5.50 16.39 14.95
CA LEU A 235 5.02 15.42 15.95
C LEU A 235 6.12 15.04 16.94
N SER A 236 7.34 14.77 16.47
CA SER A 236 8.46 14.42 17.35
C SER A 236 8.78 15.53 18.36
N ARG A 237 8.86 16.79 17.90
CA ARG A 237 9.08 17.96 18.77
C ARG A 237 7.93 18.19 19.74
N TRP A 238 6.70 18.06 19.26
CA TRP A 238 5.50 18.21 20.08
C TRP A 238 5.42 17.16 21.18
N MET A 239 5.68 15.89 20.85
CA MET A 239 5.74 14.80 21.82
C MET A 239 6.86 15.02 22.84
N ALA A 240 8.06 15.41 22.41
CA ALA A 240 9.17 15.72 23.34
C ALA A 240 8.77 16.80 24.35
N SER A 241 8.13 17.87 23.87
CA SER A 241 7.63 18.95 24.73
C SER A 241 6.59 18.47 25.74
N LEU A 242 5.68 17.58 25.33
CA LEU A 242 4.68 16.99 26.22
C LEU A 242 5.30 15.98 27.21
N GLN A 243 6.39 15.29 26.84
CA GLN A 243 7.13 14.38 27.71
C GLN A 243 7.79 15.13 28.86
N GLU A 244 8.45 16.26 28.60
CA GLU A 244 9.02 17.12 29.64
C GLU A 244 7.94 17.57 30.64
N LEU A 245 6.85 18.14 30.15
CA LEU A 245 5.73 18.60 31.00
C LEU A 245 5.10 17.45 31.80
N ALA A 246 4.94 16.27 31.21
CA ALA A 246 4.40 15.10 31.90
C ALA A 246 5.38 14.51 32.93
N CYS A 247 6.68 14.64 32.70
CA CYS A 247 7.74 14.28 33.64
C CYS A 247 7.69 15.20 34.87
N ASP A 248 7.69 16.51 34.63
CA ASP A 248 7.56 17.56 35.64
C ASP A 248 6.29 17.39 36.49
N GLU A 249 5.14 17.18 35.81
CA GLU A 249 3.85 16.94 36.47
C GLU A 249 3.94 15.73 37.39
N ALA A 250 4.56 14.63 36.95
CA ALA A 250 4.66 13.40 37.72
C ALA A 250 5.59 13.53 38.94
N LEU A 251 6.67 14.30 38.84
CA LEU A 251 7.58 14.54 39.96
C LEU A 251 6.88 15.30 41.08
N VAL A 252 6.25 16.43 40.76
CA VAL A 252 5.56 17.26 41.76
C VAL A 252 4.27 16.57 42.25
N ALA A 253 3.58 15.79 41.40
CA ALA A 253 2.39 15.05 41.83
C ALA A 253 2.68 13.90 42.79
N SER A 254 3.92 13.39 42.82
CA SER A 254 4.30 12.32 43.74
C SER A 254 4.47 12.77 45.19
N GLY A 255 4.46 14.09 45.47
CA GLY A 255 4.73 14.66 46.79
C GLY A 255 6.19 14.56 47.23
N ARG A 256 7.06 13.92 46.45
CA ARG A 256 8.49 13.71 46.78
C ARG A 256 9.36 14.94 46.51
N VAL A 257 8.85 15.89 45.74
CA VAL A 257 9.56 17.07 45.25
C VAL A 257 8.67 18.29 45.44
N GLN A 258 9.19 19.32 46.11
CA GLN A 258 8.49 20.60 46.26
C GLN A 258 8.58 21.42 44.96
N ALA A 259 7.45 22.00 44.53
CA ALA A 259 7.36 22.73 43.26
C ALA A 259 8.37 23.89 43.16
N HIS A 260 8.55 24.65 44.25
CA HIS A 260 9.47 25.80 44.30
C HIS A 260 10.95 25.40 44.16
N ALA A 261 11.40 24.40 44.93
CA ALA A 261 12.78 23.90 44.83
C ALA A 261 13.06 23.33 43.43
N TYR A 262 12.07 22.63 42.86
CA TYR A 262 12.19 22.09 41.52
C TYR A 262 12.20 23.17 40.42
N ALA A 263 11.38 24.20 40.54
CA ALA A 263 11.37 25.34 39.63
C ALA A 263 12.73 26.06 39.61
N ARG A 264 13.37 26.22 40.78
CA ARG A 264 14.71 26.80 40.90
C ARG A 264 15.75 25.93 40.21
N CYS A 265 15.70 24.62 40.43
CA CYS A 265 16.60 23.65 39.78
C CYS A 265 16.45 23.69 38.25
N LEU A 266 15.22 23.73 37.72
CA LEU A 266 14.96 23.88 36.28
C LEU A 266 15.52 25.19 35.72
N LEU A 267 15.37 26.30 36.44
CA LEU A 267 15.90 27.60 36.03
C LEU A 267 17.43 27.60 36.02
N GLN A 268 18.07 27.07 37.07
CA GLN A 268 19.53 26.94 37.15
C GLN A 268 20.07 26.05 36.04
N ALA A 269 19.44 24.91 35.78
CA ALA A 269 19.81 24.04 34.67
C ALA A 269 19.73 24.79 33.33
N ALA A 270 18.66 25.55 33.09
CA ALA A 270 18.50 26.32 31.87
C ALA A 270 19.55 27.44 31.70
N LEU A 271 19.99 28.07 32.80
CA LEU A 271 21.03 29.10 32.80
C LEU A 271 22.45 28.52 32.67
N SER A 272 22.67 27.29 33.12
CA SER A 272 23.98 26.62 33.09
C SER A 272 24.37 26.04 31.72
N VAL A 273 23.39 25.81 30.84
CA VAL A 273 23.60 25.22 29.52
C VAL A 273 23.95 26.33 28.52
N ARG A 274 25.11 26.22 27.86
CA ARG A 274 25.47 27.13 26.75
C ARG A 274 24.40 27.00 25.64
N SER A 275 23.95 28.12 25.09
CA SER A 275 22.85 28.22 24.12
C SER A 275 22.93 27.30 22.87
N GLU A 276 24.06 26.62 22.65
CA GLU A 276 24.32 25.75 21.49
C GLU A 276 24.37 24.25 21.79
N ALA A 277 24.31 23.82 23.06
CA ALA A 277 24.44 22.40 23.41
C ALA A 277 23.16 21.62 23.06
N SER A 278 23.11 21.03 21.87
CA SER A 278 22.02 20.15 21.44
C SER A 278 22.10 18.80 22.15
N LEU A 279 20.96 18.29 22.64
CA LEU A 279 20.87 16.94 23.18
C LEU A 279 21.27 15.89 22.14
N PRO A 280 21.98 14.81 22.53
CA PRO A 280 22.26 13.70 21.63
C PRO A 280 20.97 13.12 21.02
N ALA A 281 21.06 12.67 19.77
CA ALA A 281 19.92 12.10 19.08
C ALA A 281 19.40 10.84 19.81
N GLY A 282 18.09 10.80 20.08
CA GLY A 282 17.47 9.71 20.85
C GLY A 282 17.55 9.85 22.37
N ALA A 283 18.00 11.01 22.89
CA ALA A 283 17.97 11.33 24.31
C ALA A 283 16.77 12.21 24.72
N THR A 284 16.51 12.27 26.01
CA THR A 284 15.61 13.24 26.69
C THR A 284 16.43 14.06 27.69
N GLY A 285 16.00 15.26 28.06
CA GLY A 285 16.76 16.06 29.03
C GLY A 285 16.15 17.42 29.30
N MET A 286 16.63 18.06 30.37
CA MET A 286 15.99 19.24 30.97
C MET A 286 16.04 20.55 30.15
N SER A 287 16.58 20.58 28.93
CA SER A 287 16.97 21.82 28.23
C SER A 287 15.92 22.47 27.31
N HIS A 288 14.62 22.18 27.47
CA HIS A 288 13.54 22.68 26.59
C HIS A 288 12.45 23.48 27.33
N PRO A 289 11.69 24.38 26.66
CA PRO A 289 11.45 25.76 27.12
C PRO A 289 10.95 25.85 28.56
N THR A 290 11.85 26.34 29.41
CA THR A 290 11.77 26.34 30.87
C THR A 290 10.59 27.16 31.40
N THR A 291 10.24 28.26 30.74
CA THR A 291 9.13 29.13 31.17
C THR A 291 7.80 28.39 31.26
N ARG A 292 7.45 27.63 30.22
CA ARG A 292 6.18 26.89 30.17
C ARG A 292 6.15 25.78 31.22
N ARG A 293 7.30 25.13 31.46
CA ARG A 293 7.46 24.08 32.46
C ARG A 293 7.27 24.62 33.88
N ILE A 294 7.99 25.70 34.21
CA ILE A 294 7.88 26.38 35.51
C ILE A 294 6.45 26.86 35.76
N GLN A 295 5.83 27.54 34.79
CA GLN A 295 4.44 28.01 34.92
C GLN A 295 3.47 26.85 35.20
N MET A 296 3.63 25.72 34.51
CA MET A 296 2.78 24.54 34.72
C MET A 296 2.90 23.97 36.13
N LEU A 297 4.06 24.07 36.79
CA LEU A 297 4.25 23.54 38.16
C LEU A 297 3.31 24.18 39.19
N PHE A 298 2.91 25.43 38.97
CA PHE A 298 2.09 26.22 39.89
C PHE A 298 0.62 26.33 39.46
N GLN A 299 0.23 25.71 38.35
CA GLN A 299 -1.16 25.70 37.89
C GLN A 299 -2.00 24.65 38.62
N PRO A 300 -3.28 24.94 38.91
CA PRO A 300 -4.20 23.95 39.49
C PRO A 300 -4.39 22.78 38.51
N ARG A 301 -4.43 21.57 39.07
CA ARG A 301 -4.54 20.34 38.26
C ARG A 301 -6.00 20.02 37.94
N PRO A 302 -6.34 19.69 36.68
CA PRO A 302 -7.71 19.33 36.32
C PRO A 302 -8.10 18.00 36.99
N ALA A 303 -9.30 17.96 37.59
CA ALA A 303 -9.73 16.89 38.51
C ALA A 303 -10.33 15.63 37.85
N ARG A 304 -10.71 15.64 36.56
CA ARG A 304 -11.37 14.49 35.90
C ARG A 304 -10.81 14.15 34.52
N ALA A 305 -10.74 12.85 34.22
CA ALA A 305 -9.99 12.25 33.11
C ALA A 305 -10.83 11.74 31.92
N GLN A 306 -12.04 12.25 31.71
CA GLN A 306 -12.98 11.67 30.73
C GLN A 306 -12.73 12.10 29.27
N GLY A 307 -11.88 13.11 29.01
CA GLY A 307 -11.68 13.64 27.66
C GLY A 307 -10.76 12.82 26.73
N VAL A 308 -9.84 12.01 27.26
CA VAL A 308 -8.81 11.35 26.44
C VAL A 308 -9.40 10.29 25.52
N SER A 309 -10.22 9.38 26.05
CA SER A 309 -10.82 8.30 25.25
C SER A 309 -11.77 8.87 24.18
N ALA A 310 -12.56 9.90 24.53
CA ALA A 310 -13.45 10.58 23.59
C ALA A 310 -12.67 11.25 22.43
N LEU A 311 -11.56 11.93 22.74
CA LEU A 311 -10.69 12.51 21.70
C LEU A 311 -10.09 11.45 20.79
N LEU A 312 -9.58 10.34 21.35
CA LEU A 312 -9.02 9.25 20.55
C LEU A 312 -10.09 8.57 19.69
N ALA A 313 -11.31 8.38 20.20
CA ALA A 313 -12.43 7.86 19.41
C ALA A 313 -12.81 8.81 18.26
N ALA A 314 -12.86 10.13 18.51
CA ALA A 314 -13.12 11.13 17.48
C ALA A 314 -12.02 11.15 16.41
N LEU A 315 -10.74 11.06 16.82
CA LEU A 315 -9.60 10.88 15.91
C LEU A 315 -9.76 9.62 15.07
N CYS A 316 -10.07 8.46 15.67
CA CYS A 316 -10.30 7.21 14.94
C CYS A 316 -11.40 7.36 13.89
N LEU A 317 -12.54 7.98 14.25
CA LEU A 317 -13.68 8.15 13.35
C LEU A 317 -13.32 8.95 12.09
N PHE A 318 -12.42 9.94 12.22
CA PHE A 318 -11.94 10.73 11.08
C PHE A 318 -10.84 10.02 10.29
N LEU A 319 -9.90 9.34 10.97
CA LEU A 319 -8.71 8.78 10.33
C LEU A 319 -8.98 7.44 9.64
N VAL A 320 -9.95 6.64 10.09
CA VAL A 320 -10.30 5.35 9.47
C VAL A 320 -10.77 5.52 8.01
N PRO A 321 -11.75 6.40 7.71
CA PRO A 321 -12.14 6.66 6.32
C PRO A 321 -10.99 7.20 5.47
N LEU A 322 -10.20 8.11 6.02
CA LEU A 322 -9.06 8.71 5.31
C LEU A 322 -7.99 7.66 4.97
N ALA A 323 -7.67 6.76 5.89
CA ALA A 323 -6.76 5.64 5.67
C ALA A 323 -7.30 4.69 4.58
N ALA A 324 -8.60 4.35 4.63
CA ALA A 324 -9.22 3.47 3.64
C ALA A 324 -9.24 4.10 2.24
N VAL A 325 -9.60 5.38 2.12
CA VAL A 325 -9.65 6.08 0.84
C VAL A 325 -8.24 6.26 0.25
N SER A 326 -7.27 6.70 1.05
CA SER A 326 -5.90 6.90 0.56
C SER A 326 -5.24 5.60 0.07
N GLN A 327 -5.52 4.45 0.70
CA GLN A 327 -5.04 3.15 0.24
C GLN A 327 -5.78 2.67 -1.04
N GLY A 328 -7.08 2.95 -1.13
CA GLY A 328 -7.91 2.59 -2.29
C GLY A 328 -7.63 3.45 -3.54
N VAL A 329 -7.19 4.69 -3.39
CA VAL A 329 -6.81 5.56 -4.52
C VAL A 329 -5.52 5.08 -5.19
N ALA A 330 -4.63 4.42 -4.44
CA ALA A 330 -3.37 3.89 -4.96
C ALA A 330 -3.47 2.45 -5.51
N SER A 331 -4.53 1.72 -5.16
CA SER A 331 -4.79 0.34 -5.59
C SER A 331 -5.96 0.34 -6.58
N GLY A 332 -5.69 0.21 -7.88
CA GLY A 332 -6.75 0.19 -8.91
C GLY A 332 -7.85 -0.83 -8.61
N ARG A 333 -9.10 -0.53 -9.00
CA ARG A 333 -10.29 -1.34 -8.70
C ARG A 333 -10.13 -2.79 -9.20
N ALA A 334 -10.09 -3.76 -8.30
CA ALA A 334 -10.16 -5.18 -8.62
C ALA A 334 -11.63 -5.64 -8.77
N VAL A 335 -11.90 -6.47 -9.77
CA VAL A 335 -13.16 -7.21 -9.95
C VAL A 335 -13.22 -8.35 -8.94
N THR A 336 -14.38 -8.57 -8.32
CA THR A 336 -14.59 -9.65 -7.34
C THR A 336 -15.05 -10.94 -8.04
N LEU A 337 -14.91 -12.10 -7.37
CA LEU A 337 -15.38 -13.38 -7.94
C LEU A 337 -16.88 -13.34 -8.27
N ALA A 338 -17.69 -12.82 -7.34
CA ALA A 338 -19.13 -12.70 -7.50
C ALA A 338 -19.50 -11.74 -8.64
N GLU A 339 -18.79 -10.61 -8.77
CA GLU A 339 -18.97 -9.69 -9.89
C GLU A 339 -18.62 -10.39 -11.22
N ALA A 340 -17.50 -11.09 -11.28
CA ALA A 340 -17.06 -11.79 -12.50
C ALA A 340 -18.04 -12.91 -12.90
N GLN A 341 -18.57 -13.69 -11.95
CA GLN A 341 -19.59 -14.71 -12.20
C GLN A 341 -20.92 -14.10 -12.68
N ALA A 342 -21.34 -12.97 -12.09
CA ALA A 342 -22.52 -12.25 -12.53
C ALA A 342 -22.36 -11.70 -13.95
N LEU A 343 -21.19 -11.14 -14.27
CA LEU A 343 -20.85 -10.67 -15.62
C LEU A 343 -20.85 -11.83 -16.61
N ALA A 344 -20.22 -12.96 -16.28
CA ALA A 344 -20.20 -14.16 -17.11
C ALA A 344 -21.61 -14.63 -17.46
N THR A 345 -22.48 -14.70 -16.46
CA THR A 345 -23.88 -15.12 -16.63
C THR A 345 -24.69 -14.13 -17.45
N SER A 346 -24.61 -12.83 -17.11
CA SER A 346 -25.41 -11.78 -17.76
C SER A 346 -25.01 -11.50 -19.21
N SER A 347 -23.75 -11.77 -19.56
CA SER A 347 -23.17 -11.45 -20.86
C SER A 347 -23.02 -12.66 -21.79
N GLN A 348 -23.49 -13.84 -21.39
CA GLN A 348 -23.36 -15.08 -22.16
C GLN A 348 -24.34 -15.11 -23.35
N PRO A 349 -23.85 -15.07 -24.61
CA PRO A 349 -24.71 -15.26 -25.78
C PRO A 349 -25.14 -16.73 -25.91
N LYS A 350 -26.35 -16.95 -26.45
CA LYS A 350 -26.89 -18.30 -26.69
C LYS A 350 -26.05 -19.02 -27.76
N GLY A 351 -25.58 -20.23 -27.45
CA GLY A 351 -24.77 -21.05 -28.37
C GLY A 351 -23.31 -20.64 -28.48
N ASP A 352 -22.84 -19.70 -27.66
CA ASP A 352 -21.46 -19.22 -27.67
C ASP A 352 -20.60 -19.90 -26.57
N LEU A 353 -19.29 -19.65 -26.58
CA LEU A 353 -18.29 -20.22 -25.67
C LEU A 353 -18.67 -19.93 -24.20
N PRO A 354 -18.89 -20.95 -23.32
CA PRO A 354 -19.20 -20.71 -21.91
C PRO A 354 -17.97 -20.21 -21.14
N VAL A 355 -18.19 -19.24 -20.26
CA VAL A 355 -17.17 -18.75 -19.33
C VAL A 355 -17.39 -19.36 -17.96
N VAL A 356 -16.46 -20.20 -17.51
CA VAL A 356 -16.42 -20.70 -16.13
C VAL A 356 -15.48 -19.82 -15.34
N VAL A 357 -16.00 -19.07 -14.37
CA VAL A 357 -15.17 -18.15 -13.58
C VAL A 357 -14.67 -18.84 -12.32
N ASP A 358 -13.39 -19.22 -12.35
CA ASP A 358 -12.63 -19.72 -11.22
C ASP A 358 -11.59 -18.69 -10.72
N ALA A 359 -10.75 -19.11 -9.76
CA ALA A 359 -9.71 -18.25 -9.19
C ALA A 359 -8.66 -17.81 -10.22
N HIS A 360 -8.32 -18.66 -11.21
CA HIS A 360 -7.35 -18.34 -12.25
C HIS A 360 -7.91 -17.31 -13.23
N VAL A 361 -9.17 -17.47 -13.65
CA VAL A 361 -9.88 -16.51 -14.51
C VAL A 361 -9.97 -15.15 -13.81
N LEU A 362 -10.31 -15.14 -12.52
CA LEU A 362 -10.38 -13.91 -11.73
C LEU A 362 -9.02 -13.21 -11.63
N ALA A 363 -7.95 -13.97 -11.36
CA ALA A 363 -6.60 -13.44 -11.30
C ALA A 363 -6.18 -12.81 -12.63
N ARG A 364 -6.45 -13.49 -13.76
CA ARG A 364 -6.15 -12.97 -15.11
C ARG A 364 -7.00 -11.76 -15.47
N LEU A 365 -8.29 -11.76 -15.13
CA LEU A 365 -9.19 -10.61 -15.33
C LEU A 365 -8.67 -9.37 -14.58
N ASN A 366 -8.28 -9.52 -13.32
CA ASN A 366 -7.72 -8.44 -12.52
C ASN A 366 -6.34 -7.98 -12.99
N ALA A 367 -5.52 -8.88 -13.54
CA ALA A 367 -4.26 -8.50 -14.17
C ALA A 367 -4.49 -7.62 -15.42
N LEU A 368 -5.53 -7.93 -16.21
CA LEU A 368 -5.86 -7.22 -17.43
C LEU A 368 -6.58 -5.88 -17.18
N THR A 369 -7.47 -5.80 -16.18
CA THR A 369 -8.23 -4.58 -15.87
C THR A 369 -7.52 -3.69 -14.84
N GLY A 370 -6.81 -4.29 -13.88
CA GLY A 370 -6.17 -3.59 -12.77
C GLY A 370 -4.82 -2.97 -13.11
N THR A 371 -4.16 -3.37 -14.21
CA THR A 371 -2.85 -2.82 -14.61
C THR A 371 -2.93 -1.95 -15.86
N GLU A 372 -2.14 -0.88 -15.92
CA GLU A 372 -2.06 -0.01 -17.11
C GLU A 372 -1.62 -0.79 -18.35
N LYS A 373 -0.60 -1.64 -18.22
CA LYS A 373 -0.13 -2.52 -19.32
C LYS A 373 -1.26 -3.45 -19.81
N GLY A 374 -2.01 -4.06 -18.89
CA GLY A 374 -3.16 -4.91 -19.21
C GLY A 374 -4.27 -4.12 -19.92
N ARG A 375 -4.65 -2.95 -19.39
CA ARG A 375 -5.67 -2.10 -20.00
C ARG A 375 -5.25 -1.61 -21.37
N ALA A 376 -4.00 -1.17 -21.54
CA ALA A 376 -3.46 -0.73 -22.82
C ALA A 376 -3.43 -1.88 -23.84
N PHE A 377 -3.04 -3.08 -23.42
CA PHE A 377 -3.10 -4.27 -24.26
C PHE A 377 -4.53 -4.55 -24.73
N MET A 378 -5.49 -4.60 -23.78
CA MET A 378 -6.88 -4.91 -24.10
C MET A 378 -7.56 -3.82 -24.94
N LYS A 379 -7.32 -2.54 -24.65
CA LYS A 379 -7.84 -1.41 -25.47
C LYS A 379 -7.33 -1.51 -26.90
N ARG A 380 -6.04 -1.83 -27.09
CA ARG A 380 -5.47 -2.07 -28.42
C ARG A 380 -6.12 -3.29 -29.10
N ALA A 381 -6.28 -4.39 -28.37
CA ALA A 381 -6.90 -5.60 -28.90
C ALA A 381 -8.33 -5.35 -29.38
N LEU A 382 -9.15 -4.64 -28.59
CA LEU A 382 -10.51 -4.28 -28.98
C LEU A 382 -10.54 -3.33 -30.19
N ALA A 383 -9.60 -2.38 -30.27
CA ALA A 383 -9.49 -1.47 -31.41
C ALA A 383 -9.14 -2.22 -32.70
N ASN A 384 -8.16 -3.13 -32.64
CA ASN A 384 -7.75 -3.95 -33.79
C ASN A 384 -8.86 -4.91 -34.22
N LEU A 385 -9.50 -5.56 -33.23
CA LEU A 385 -10.60 -6.47 -33.48
C LEU A 385 -11.76 -5.77 -34.15
N LYS A 386 -12.08 -4.51 -33.81
CA LYS A 386 -13.13 -3.73 -34.49
C LYS A 386 -12.92 -3.68 -36.02
N THR A 387 -11.68 -3.61 -36.49
CA THR A 387 -11.35 -3.56 -37.91
C THR A 387 -11.32 -4.95 -38.54
N GLN A 388 -10.82 -5.96 -37.83
CA GLN A 388 -10.58 -7.30 -38.38
C GLN A 388 -11.70 -8.32 -38.10
N ARG A 389 -12.71 -7.95 -37.30
CA ARG A 389 -13.71 -8.88 -36.76
C ARG A 389 -14.32 -9.78 -37.81
N GLU A 390 -14.75 -9.23 -38.94
CA GLU A 390 -15.44 -10.01 -39.97
C GLU A 390 -14.51 -11.06 -40.61
N ALA A 391 -13.27 -10.69 -40.91
CA ALA A 391 -12.27 -11.61 -41.48
C ALA A 391 -11.94 -12.78 -40.53
N LEU A 392 -11.92 -12.51 -39.22
CA LEU A 392 -11.66 -13.53 -38.19
C LEU A 392 -12.90 -14.36 -37.86
N ALA A 393 -14.09 -13.76 -37.84
CA ALA A 393 -15.33 -14.41 -37.43
C ALA A 393 -15.96 -15.24 -38.54
N ALA A 394 -15.80 -14.86 -39.81
CA ALA A 394 -16.43 -15.56 -40.93
C ALA A 394 -16.00 -17.04 -41.03
N PRO A 395 -14.71 -17.41 -40.89
CA PRO A 395 -14.31 -18.82 -40.90
C PRO A 395 -14.83 -19.62 -39.71
N LEU A 396 -14.95 -19.00 -38.53
CA LEU A 396 -15.57 -19.63 -37.35
C LEU A 396 -17.05 -19.94 -37.61
N ARG A 397 -17.80 -18.95 -38.11
CA ARG A 397 -19.23 -19.11 -38.46
C ARG A 397 -19.44 -20.16 -39.53
N ALA A 398 -18.58 -20.20 -40.55
CA ALA A 398 -18.65 -21.21 -41.62
C ALA A 398 -18.51 -22.65 -41.12
N LYS A 399 -17.82 -22.86 -39.99
CA LYS A 399 -17.69 -24.16 -39.30
C LYS A 399 -18.68 -24.35 -38.15
N GLY A 400 -19.60 -23.41 -37.92
CA GLY A 400 -20.54 -23.46 -36.79
C GLY A 400 -19.87 -23.32 -35.43
N LEU A 401 -18.68 -22.70 -35.37
CA LEU A 401 -17.93 -22.51 -34.13
C LEU A 401 -18.35 -21.22 -33.39
N PRO A 402 -18.22 -21.20 -32.05
CA PRO A 402 -18.53 -20.01 -31.25
C PRO A 402 -17.69 -18.78 -31.62
N GLU A 403 -18.32 -17.62 -31.81
CA GLU A 403 -17.60 -16.35 -32.04
C GLU A 403 -16.76 -15.93 -30.83
N GLY A 404 -17.08 -16.41 -29.62
CA GLY A 404 -16.27 -16.19 -28.42
C GLY A 404 -14.83 -16.69 -28.55
N LEU A 405 -14.52 -17.56 -29.52
CA LEU A 405 -13.16 -17.98 -29.86
C LEU A 405 -12.29 -16.85 -30.43
N LEU A 406 -12.86 -15.70 -30.83
CA LEU A 406 -12.09 -14.49 -31.12
C LEU A 406 -11.27 -14.02 -29.92
N ALA A 407 -11.62 -14.43 -28.69
CA ALA A 407 -10.81 -14.18 -27.51
C ALA A 407 -9.40 -14.81 -27.60
N VAL A 408 -9.23 -15.89 -28.39
CA VAL A 408 -7.90 -16.48 -28.68
C VAL A 408 -7.05 -15.46 -29.44
N ALA A 409 -7.53 -14.93 -30.56
CA ALA A 409 -6.83 -13.88 -31.32
C ALA A 409 -6.49 -12.64 -30.46
N VAL A 410 -7.39 -12.26 -29.55
CA VAL A 410 -7.16 -11.18 -28.58
C VAL A 410 -5.98 -11.49 -27.64
N VAL A 411 -5.94 -12.69 -27.06
CA VAL A 411 -4.88 -13.11 -26.13
C VAL A 411 -3.54 -13.35 -26.83
N GLU A 412 -3.59 -13.97 -28.00
CA GLU A 412 -2.42 -14.36 -28.78
C GLU A 412 -1.66 -13.15 -29.32
N SER A 413 -2.37 -12.21 -29.96
CA SER A 413 -1.74 -11.16 -30.78
C SER A 413 -2.30 -9.76 -30.56
N ALA A 414 -3.22 -9.58 -29.59
CA ALA A 414 -4.09 -8.39 -29.53
C ALA A 414 -4.81 -8.15 -30.87
N ALA A 415 -5.27 -9.22 -31.53
CA ALA A 415 -5.86 -9.20 -32.86
C ALA A 415 -4.97 -8.45 -33.89
N THR A 416 -3.65 -8.64 -33.83
CA THR A 416 -2.69 -7.99 -34.73
C THR A 416 -2.06 -9.04 -35.62
N ASN A 417 -2.09 -8.83 -36.94
CA ASN A 417 -1.36 -9.68 -37.86
C ASN A 417 0.14 -9.32 -37.79
N MET A 418 0.98 -10.23 -37.29
CA MET A 418 2.39 -9.95 -37.03
C MET A 418 3.32 -11.08 -37.49
N PRO A 419 4.51 -10.76 -38.04
CA PRO A 419 5.53 -11.77 -38.32
C PRO A 419 6.09 -12.36 -37.03
N GLU A 420 6.69 -13.55 -37.15
CA GLU A 420 7.32 -14.27 -36.02
C GLU A 420 8.42 -13.46 -35.32
N THR A 421 9.06 -12.55 -36.05
CA THR A 421 10.12 -11.66 -35.56
C THR A 421 9.61 -10.41 -34.82
N ASP A 422 8.30 -10.16 -34.80
CA ASP A 422 7.73 -8.99 -34.09
C ASP A 422 7.82 -9.18 -32.57
N GLY A 423 8.50 -8.25 -31.89
CA GLY A 423 8.73 -8.27 -30.45
C GLY A 423 7.54 -7.81 -29.59
N ARG A 424 6.40 -7.43 -30.19
CA ARG A 424 5.23 -6.96 -29.44
C ARG A 424 4.73 -8.02 -28.46
N PRO A 425 4.30 -7.62 -27.24
CA PRO A 425 3.96 -8.55 -26.18
C PRO A 425 2.68 -9.34 -26.50
N SER A 426 2.71 -10.65 -26.21
CA SER A 426 1.55 -11.56 -26.18
C SER A 426 1.14 -11.85 -24.73
N LEU A 427 -0.13 -12.19 -24.50
CA LEU A 427 -0.59 -12.71 -23.21
C LEU A 427 -0.43 -14.23 -23.09
N ALA A 428 -0.23 -14.93 -24.21
CA ALA A 428 -0.03 -16.36 -24.26
C ALA A 428 1.40 -16.73 -23.80
N PRO A 429 1.57 -17.62 -22.81
CA PRO A 429 2.88 -18.18 -22.49
C PRO A 429 3.28 -19.22 -23.56
N GLY A 430 4.57 -19.30 -23.89
CA GLY A 430 5.12 -20.35 -24.75
C GLY A 430 5.87 -19.84 -25.98
N MET A 431 5.99 -20.72 -26.98
CA MET A 431 6.66 -20.41 -28.25
C MET A 431 5.85 -19.38 -29.05
N ARG A 432 6.53 -18.45 -29.69
CA ARG A 432 5.90 -17.49 -30.60
C ARG A 432 5.62 -18.15 -31.95
N GLY A 433 4.43 -17.88 -32.48
CA GLY A 433 4.10 -18.10 -33.89
C GLY A 433 4.04 -16.79 -34.68
N ALA A 434 3.41 -16.84 -35.84
CA ALA A 434 3.12 -15.68 -36.69
C ALA A 434 1.61 -15.57 -36.95
N GLY A 435 1.19 -14.38 -37.36
CA GLY A 435 -0.20 -14.07 -37.71
C GLY A 435 -1.03 -13.57 -36.53
N VAL A 436 -2.34 -13.52 -36.73
CA VAL A 436 -3.33 -13.09 -35.72
C VAL A 436 -3.55 -14.20 -34.69
N TRP A 437 -3.47 -15.45 -35.12
CA TRP A 437 -3.70 -16.66 -34.32
C TRP A 437 -2.39 -17.28 -33.80
N MET A 438 -1.24 -16.71 -34.14
CA MET A 438 0.09 -17.09 -33.65
C MET A 438 0.44 -18.55 -33.98
N PHE A 439 0.24 -18.96 -35.22
CA PHE A 439 0.61 -20.30 -35.68
C PHE A 439 2.13 -20.51 -35.70
N ILE A 440 2.57 -21.62 -35.10
CA ILE A 440 3.93 -22.14 -35.31
C ILE A 440 4.03 -22.83 -36.68
N PRO A 441 5.23 -22.87 -37.31
CA PRO A 441 5.39 -23.38 -38.69
C PRO A 441 4.89 -24.81 -38.89
N GLU A 442 5.13 -25.70 -37.92
CA GLU A 442 4.70 -27.11 -38.02
C GLU A 442 3.17 -27.24 -38.06
N THR A 443 2.48 -26.55 -37.15
CA THR A 443 1.02 -26.57 -37.08
C THR A 443 0.40 -25.88 -38.30
N ALA A 444 0.97 -24.77 -38.76
CA ALA A 444 0.53 -24.07 -39.96
C ALA A 444 0.50 -25.01 -41.18
N ARG A 445 1.61 -25.72 -41.43
CA ARG A 445 1.71 -26.69 -42.54
C ARG A 445 0.73 -27.85 -42.40
N ARG A 446 0.51 -28.34 -41.17
CA ARG A 446 -0.48 -29.40 -40.90
C ARG A 446 -1.90 -28.98 -41.28
N TYR A 447 -2.22 -27.70 -41.15
CA TYR A 447 -3.53 -27.13 -41.50
C TYR A 447 -3.56 -26.47 -42.88
N GLY A 448 -2.61 -26.82 -43.76
CA GLY A 448 -2.63 -26.47 -45.17
C GLY A 448 -2.06 -25.10 -45.52
N LEU A 449 -1.36 -24.43 -44.59
CA LEU A 449 -0.67 -23.18 -44.85
C LEU A 449 0.74 -23.44 -45.41
N GLU A 450 1.10 -22.73 -46.46
CA GLU A 450 2.47 -22.65 -46.97
C GLU A 450 3.30 -21.76 -46.04
N VAL A 451 4.41 -22.32 -45.55
CA VAL A 451 5.39 -21.60 -44.73
C VAL A 451 6.78 -21.86 -45.30
N SER A 452 7.24 -20.92 -46.12
CA SER A 452 8.56 -20.88 -46.76
C SER A 452 9.20 -19.49 -46.60
N GLU A 453 10.49 -19.37 -46.91
CA GLU A 453 11.16 -18.05 -46.93
C GLU A 453 10.55 -17.09 -47.95
N ALA A 454 10.02 -17.62 -49.05
CA ALA A 454 9.39 -16.83 -50.11
C ALA A 454 7.94 -16.43 -49.79
N ARG A 455 7.23 -17.24 -49.01
CA ARG A 455 5.80 -17.06 -48.74
C ARG A 455 5.41 -17.66 -47.38
N ASP A 456 4.92 -16.80 -46.50
CA ASP A 456 4.41 -17.19 -45.19
C ASP A 456 2.91 -16.87 -45.08
N GLU A 457 2.07 -17.88 -45.33
CA GLU A 457 0.62 -17.74 -45.31
C GLU A 457 0.04 -17.57 -43.90
N ARG A 458 0.85 -17.71 -42.86
CA ARG A 458 0.44 -17.30 -41.51
C ARG A 458 0.13 -15.81 -41.44
N LEU A 459 0.62 -15.01 -42.39
CA LEU A 459 0.33 -13.58 -42.51
C LEU A 459 -0.85 -13.26 -43.43
N ASP A 460 -1.47 -14.27 -44.05
CA ASP A 460 -2.75 -14.11 -44.74
C ASP A 460 -3.88 -14.37 -43.75
N VAL A 461 -4.49 -13.29 -43.24
CA VAL A 461 -5.52 -13.35 -42.19
C VAL A 461 -6.68 -14.28 -42.56
N THR A 462 -7.04 -14.37 -43.85
CA THR A 462 -8.16 -15.23 -44.27
C THR A 462 -7.76 -16.70 -44.21
N ARG A 463 -6.59 -17.06 -44.78
CA ARG A 463 -6.09 -18.44 -44.79
C ARG A 463 -5.76 -18.91 -43.37
N GLU A 464 -5.07 -18.08 -42.59
CA GLU A 464 -4.74 -18.37 -41.20
C GLU A 464 -6.01 -18.58 -40.35
N SER A 465 -7.05 -17.75 -40.54
CA SER A 465 -8.30 -17.90 -39.80
C SER A 465 -9.08 -19.15 -40.19
N GLN A 466 -9.02 -19.59 -41.45
CA GLN A 466 -9.57 -20.87 -41.87
C GLN A 466 -8.83 -22.05 -41.22
N ALA A 467 -7.50 -21.99 -41.17
CA ALA A 467 -6.67 -22.96 -40.47
C ALA A 467 -6.95 -22.96 -38.96
N ALA A 468 -7.09 -21.79 -38.32
CA ALA A 468 -7.44 -21.66 -36.90
C ALA A 468 -8.79 -22.30 -36.58
N ALA A 469 -9.81 -22.03 -37.41
CA ALA A 469 -11.12 -22.60 -37.26
C ALA A 469 -11.10 -24.14 -37.43
N ALA A 470 -10.32 -24.66 -38.38
CA ALA A 470 -10.12 -26.11 -38.51
C ALA A 470 -9.45 -26.72 -37.27
N LEU A 471 -8.35 -26.12 -36.79
CA LEU A 471 -7.65 -26.59 -35.59
C LEU A 471 -8.55 -26.58 -34.35
N LEU A 472 -9.25 -25.48 -34.08
CA LEU A 472 -10.14 -25.37 -32.92
C LEU A 472 -11.30 -26.37 -32.98
N SER A 473 -11.82 -26.63 -34.19
CA SER A 473 -12.83 -27.67 -34.43
C SER A 473 -12.30 -29.07 -34.07
N ASP A 474 -11.10 -29.43 -34.54
CA ASP A 474 -10.49 -30.74 -34.27
C ASP A 474 -10.19 -30.92 -32.78
N LEU A 475 -9.66 -29.88 -32.12
CA LEU A 475 -9.36 -29.91 -30.69
C LEU A 475 -10.63 -30.07 -29.86
N HIS A 476 -11.70 -29.36 -30.20
CA HIS A 476 -12.97 -29.52 -29.51
C HIS A 476 -13.57 -30.91 -29.75
N ALA A 477 -13.51 -31.44 -30.98
CA ALA A 477 -13.95 -32.80 -31.28
C ALA A 477 -13.17 -33.86 -30.49
N ARG A 478 -11.86 -33.65 -30.26
CA ARG A 478 -11.00 -34.56 -29.50
C ARG A 478 -11.26 -34.53 -27.99
N PHE A 479 -11.46 -33.35 -27.41
CA PHE A 479 -11.52 -33.20 -25.95
C PHE A 479 -12.95 -33.05 -25.39
N GLY A 480 -13.91 -32.63 -26.21
CA GLY A 480 -15.31 -32.40 -25.81
C GLY A 480 -15.52 -31.29 -24.79
N ASP A 481 -14.47 -30.53 -24.45
CA ASP A 481 -14.48 -29.41 -23.51
C ASP A 481 -13.61 -28.29 -24.06
N TRP A 482 -14.16 -27.08 -24.10
CA TRP A 482 -13.47 -25.92 -24.66
C TRP A 482 -12.25 -25.48 -23.85
N ARG A 483 -12.24 -25.61 -22.52
CA ARG A 483 -11.07 -25.26 -21.70
C ARG A 483 -9.90 -26.21 -21.99
N LEU A 484 -10.19 -27.50 -22.17
CA LEU A 484 -9.18 -28.48 -22.61
C LEU A 484 -8.73 -28.24 -24.05
N ALA A 485 -9.64 -27.88 -24.95
CA ALA A 485 -9.31 -27.53 -26.33
C ALA A 485 -8.40 -26.28 -26.39
N LEU A 486 -8.69 -25.23 -25.60
CA LEU A 486 -7.85 -24.04 -25.49
C LEU A 486 -6.48 -24.37 -24.87
N ALA A 487 -6.44 -25.21 -23.84
CA ALA A 487 -5.16 -25.68 -23.29
C ALA A 487 -4.33 -26.43 -24.35
N ALA A 488 -4.98 -27.25 -25.18
CA ALA A 488 -4.31 -28.00 -26.26
C ALA A 488 -3.91 -27.11 -27.44
N TYR A 489 -4.62 -26.02 -27.68
CA TYR A 489 -4.26 -25.01 -28.67
C TYR A 489 -2.90 -24.39 -28.33
N ASN A 490 -2.69 -24.02 -27.07
CA ASN A 490 -1.44 -23.42 -26.60
C ASN A 490 -0.32 -24.44 -26.34
N GLN A 491 -0.64 -25.59 -25.74
CA GLN A 491 0.36 -26.53 -25.23
C GLN A 491 0.51 -27.81 -26.07
N GLY A 492 -0.31 -27.98 -27.11
CA GLY A 492 -0.36 -29.18 -27.94
C GLY A 492 -1.19 -30.31 -27.33
N SER A 493 -1.86 -31.08 -28.19
CA SER A 493 -2.76 -32.16 -27.76
C SER A 493 -2.06 -33.26 -26.95
N LYS A 494 -0.81 -33.61 -27.30
CA LYS A 494 -0.03 -34.64 -26.58
C LYS A 494 0.17 -34.29 -25.10
N LYS A 495 0.41 -33.01 -24.79
CA LYS A 495 0.60 -32.55 -23.42
C LYS A 495 -0.70 -32.62 -22.63
N VAL A 496 -1.83 -32.22 -23.25
CA VAL A 496 -3.15 -32.33 -22.62
C VAL A 496 -3.53 -33.79 -22.38
N GLU A 497 -3.22 -34.71 -23.30
CA GLU A 497 -3.45 -36.15 -23.10
C GLU A 497 -2.62 -36.72 -21.95
N ALA A 498 -1.34 -36.33 -21.87
CA ALA A 498 -0.49 -36.70 -20.74
C ALA A 498 -1.02 -36.13 -19.41
N ALA A 499 -1.50 -34.88 -19.40
CA ALA A 499 -2.10 -34.25 -18.24
C ALA A 499 -3.39 -34.97 -17.79
N LEU A 500 -4.25 -35.37 -18.73
CA LEU A 500 -5.46 -36.14 -18.44
C LEU A 500 -5.13 -37.53 -17.88
N ALA A 501 -4.11 -38.20 -18.44
CA ALA A 501 -3.66 -39.50 -17.96
C ALA A 501 -3.02 -39.43 -16.55
N ALA A 502 -2.26 -38.38 -16.26
CA ALA A 502 -1.56 -38.20 -14.99
C ALA A 502 -2.48 -37.65 -13.88
N GLY A 503 -3.33 -36.68 -14.19
CA GLY A 503 -4.13 -35.94 -13.21
C GLY A 503 -5.44 -36.61 -12.80
N GLY A 504 -5.89 -37.66 -13.52
CA GLY A 504 -7.12 -38.40 -13.20
C GLY A 504 -8.42 -37.58 -13.25
N SER A 505 -8.36 -36.33 -13.72
CA SER A 505 -9.49 -35.41 -13.81
C SER A 505 -9.57 -34.80 -15.21
N ARG A 506 -10.79 -34.57 -15.70
CA ARG A 506 -11.06 -33.80 -16.92
C ARG A 506 -11.32 -32.32 -16.65
N ASP A 507 -11.30 -31.91 -15.39
CA ASP A 507 -11.46 -30.51 -15.02
C ASP A 507 -10.15 -29.74 -15.27
N ALA A 508 -10.20 -28.79 -16.20
CA ALA A 508 -9.03 -27.98 -16.57
C ALA A 508 -8.45 -27.22 -15.37
N THR A 509 -9.30 -26.74 -14.45
CA THR A 509 -8.88 -26.00 -13.25
C THR A 509 -8.05 -26.90 -12.34
N ALA A 510 -8.53 -28.11 -12.03
CA ALA A 510 -7.78 -29.10 -11.26
C ALA A 510 -6.42 -29.46 -11.90
N LEU A 511 -6.35 -29.57 -13.23
CA LEU A 511 -5.10 -29.86 -13.95
C LEU A 511 -4.11 -28.68 -13.92
N ILE A 512 -4.60 -27.45 -13.84
CA ILE A 512 -3.77 -26.25 -13.64
C ILE A 512 -3.24 -26.23 -12.20
N ASP A 513 -4.10 -26.47 -11.21
CA ASP A 513 -3.73 -26.49 -9.80
C ASP A 513 -2.68 -27.58 -9.49
N ALA A 514 -2.78 -28.73 -10.15
CA ALA A 514 -1.80 -29.82 -10.08
C ALA A 514 -0.50 -29.56 -10.87
N GLY A 515 -0.41 -28.44 -11.60
CA GLY A 515 0.77 -28.08 -12.39
C GLY A 515 0.95 -28.88 -13.69
N HIS A 516 -0.06 -29.65 -14.12
CA HIS A 516 0.00 -30.40 -15.37
C HIS A 516 -0.23 -29.50 -16.60
N LEU A 517 -1.03 -28.43 -16.44
CA LEU A 517 -1.33 -27.43 -17.48
C LEU A 517 -1.01 -26.01 -17.01
N ASN A 518 -0.77 -25.10 -17.96
CA ASN A 518 -0.70 -23.67 -17.68
C ASN A 518 -2.10 -23.03 -17.69
N ASP A 519 -2.19 -21.76 -17.29
CA ASP A 519 -3.43 -21.01 -17.16
C ASP A 519 -3.84 -20.26 -18.45
N TYR A 520 -3.44 -20.76 -19.61
CA TYR A 520 -3.79 -20.17 -20.90
C TYR A 520 -5.32 -20.14 -21.11
N ALA A 521 -6.02 -21.24 -20.80
CA ALA A 521 -7.47 -21.31 -20.92
C ALA A 521 -8.16 -20.25 -20.05
N ALA A 522 -7.66 -20.03 -18.82
CA ALA A 522 -8.16 -18.99 -17.93
C ALA A 522 -7.89 -17.57 -18.47
N THR A 523 -6.75 -17.37 -19.14
CA THR A 523 -6.41 -16.10 -19.81
C THR A 523 -7.37 -15.80 -20.96
N VAL A 524 -7.71 -16.80 -21.78
CA VAL A 524 -8.71 -16.66 -22.87
C VAL A 524 -10.09 -16.36 -22.31
N GLN A 525 -10.51 -17.04 -21.24
CA GLN A 525 -11.80 -16.76 -20.58
C GLN A 525 -11.85 -15.35 -19.98
N ALA A 526 -10.77 -14.86 -19.37
CA ALA A 526 -10.68 -13.49 -18.89
C ALA A 526 -10.75 -12.47 -20.04
N GLY A 527 -10.05 -12.73 -21.14
CA GLY A 527 -10.13 -11.92 -22.37
C GLY A 527 -11.55 -11.87 -22.93
N LEU A 528 -12.24 -13.01 -22.95
CA LEU A 528 -13.64 -13.12 -23.39
C LEU A 528 -14.60 -12.32 -22.49
N LEU A 529 -14.40 -12.33 -21.17
CA LEU A 529 -15.19 -11.50 -20.26
C LEU A 529 -15.04 -10.01 -20.57
N ILE A 530 -13.82 -9.55 -20.84
CA ILE A 530 -13.56 -8.15 -21.22
C ILE A 530 -14.15 -7.85 -22.60
N LEU A 531 -14.04 -8.77 -23.56
CA LEU A 531 -14.63 -8.63 -24.88
C LEU A 531 -16.15 -8.39 -24.81
N ARG A 532 -16.83 -9.14 -23.93
CA ARG A 532 -18.27 -9.02 -23.67
C ARG A 532 -18.62 -7.82 -22.79
N ASN A 533 -17.67 -7.32 -22.01
CA ASN A 533 -17.86 -6.22 -21.05
C ASN A 533 -16.76 -5.15 -21.21
N PRO A 534 -16.70 -4.40 -22.32
CA PRO A 534 -15.61 -3.45 -22.58
C PRO A 534 -15.49 -2.33 -21.53
N HIS A 535 -16.58 -2.01 -20.85
CA HIS A 535 -16.65 -1.02 -19.76
C HIS A 535 -15.75 -1.36 -18.55
N LEU A 536 -15.19 -2.57 -18.49
CA LEU A 536 -14.20 -2.94 -17.49
C LEU A 536 -12.83 -2.26 -17.70
N LEU A 537 -12.63 -1.62 -18.85
CA LEU A 537 -11.38 -0.93 -19.22
C LEU A 537 -11.43 0.59 -19.02
N ASP A 538 -12.58 1.13 -18.61
CA ASP A 538 -12.83 2.56 -18.40
C ASP A 538 -12.21 3.10 -17.11
#